data_AF-A0A9P7G336-F1
#
_entry.id   AF-A0A9P7G336-F1
#
_cell.length_a   1.000
_cell.length_b   1.000
_cell.length_c   1.000
_cell.angle_alpha   90.00
_cell.angle_beta   90.00
_cell.angle_gamma   90.00
#
_symmetry.space_group_name_H-M   'P 1'
#
loop_
_entity.id
_entity.type
_entity.pdbx_description
1 polymer ?
#
loop_
_entity_poly.entity_id
_entity_poly.type
_entity_poly.pdbx_seq_one_letter_code
_entity_poly.pdbx_strand_id
1 'polypeptide(L)'
;MTVENLAPTSSHLPKIADHIASYLQTPDIVFVQEIQDNSGAKDDGTVLGNLTLTNLINAIAKVSNITYNFVEIAPVDGKDGGVPGGNIRQAYL
;
A
#
# COMPACT_ATOMS: atom_id res chain seq x y z
N MET A 1 2.54 -1.87 10.20
CA MET A 1 1.16 -1.38 10.45
C MET A 1 0.19 -1.99 9.46
N THR A 2 -1.10 -2.16 9.80
CA THR A 2 -2.14 -2.45 8.81
C THR A 2 -2.65 -1.14 8.21
N VAL A 3 -2.98 -1.16 6.92
CA VAL A 3 -3.52 -0.01 6.18
C VAL A 3 -4.95 -0.23 5.66
N GLU A 4 -5.58 -1.34 6.06
CA GLU A 4 -6.98 -1.67 5.78
C GLU A 4 -7.34 -1.64 4.28
N ASN A 5 -7.03 -2.72 3.57
CA ASN A 5 -7.35 -2.90 2.14
C ASN A 5 -6.96 -1.69 1.26
N LEU A 6 -5.74 -1.17 1.42
CA LEU A 6 -5.31 0.04 0.73
C LEU A 6 -5.13 -0.24 -0.76
N ALA A 7 -5.81 0.53 -1.62
CA ALA A 7 -5.76 0.49 -3.07
C ALA A 7 -5.37 1.88 -3.64
N PRO A 8 -5.10 2.03 -4.95
CA PRO A 8 -4.54 3.27 -5.50
C PRO A 8 -5.37 4.52 -5.25
N THR A 9 -6.69 4.37 -5.11
CA THR A 9 -7.67 5.46 -4.97
C THR A 9 -8.37 5.46 -3.61
N SER A 10 -7.87 4.68 -2.64
CA SER A 10 -8.42 4.64 -1.28
C SER A 10 -8.45 6.03 -0.64
N SER A 11 -9.63 6.45 -0.17
CA SER A 11 -9.82 7.79 0.41
C SER A 11 -9.04 8.01 1.71
N HIS A 12 -8.66 6.93 2.41
CA HIS A 12 -7.86 6.98 3.63
C HIS A 12 -6.34 6.99 3.37
N LEU A 13 -5.87 6.79 2.13
CA LEU A 13 -4.44 6.81 1.79
C LEU A 13 -3.71 8.05 2.33
N PRO A 14 -4.23 9.29 2.18
CA PRO A 14 -3.57 10.47 2.73
C PRO A 14 -3.42 10.45 4.25
N LYS A 15 -4.36 9.83 4.97
CA LYS A 15 -4.28 9.69 6.43
C LYS A 15 -3.18 8.70 6.84
N ILE A 16 -3.02 7.61 6.10
CA ILE A 16 -1.92 6.65 6.32
C ILE A 16 -0.57 7.34 6.08
N ALA A 17 -0.46 8.16 5.04
CA ALA A 17 0.75 8.93 4.77
C ALA A 17 1.09 9.89 5.91
N ASP A 18 0.09 10.61 6.44
CA ASP A 18 0.26 11.48 7.61
C ASP A 18 0.64 10.70 8.88
N HIS A 19 0.06 9.51 9.09
CA HIS A 19 0.47 8.62 10.19
C HIS A 19 1.96 8.26 10.10
N ILE A 20 2.45 7.87 8.94
CA ILE A 20 3.87 7.51 8.74
C ILE A 20 4.79 8.73 8.89
N ALA A 21 4.42 9.86 8.28
CA ALA A 21 5.24 11.06 8.29
C ALA A 21 5.26 11.76 9.66
N SER A 22 4.09 12.04 10.22
CA SER A 22 3.91 12.96 11.34
C SER A 22 3.92 12.24 12.70
N TYR A 23 3.35 11.04 12.77
CA TYR A 23 3.18 10.32 14.05
C TYR A 23 4.24 9.25 14.27
N LEU A 24 4.62 8.51 13.23
CA LEU A 24 5.75 7.56 13.29
C LEU A 24 7.10 8.24 13.06
N GLN A 25 7.10 9.53 12.71
CA GLN A 25 8.29 10.36 12.51
C GLN A 25 9.26 9.80 11.46
N THR A 26 8.72 9.42 10.29
CA THR A 26 9.51 8.97 9.14
C THR A 26 10.58 7.92 9.49
N PRO A 27 10.17 6.72 9.95
CA PRO A 27 11.11 5.66 10.32
C PRO A 27 11.85 5.13 9.09
N ASP A 28 13.08 4.65 9.25
CA ASP A 28 13.91 4.20 8.10
C ASP A 28 13.32 3.02 7.30
N ILE A 29 12.54 2.16 7.97
CA ILE A 29 11.88 1.00 7.34
C ILE A 29 10.46 0.89 7.90
N VAL A 30 9.48 0.72 7.01
CA VAL A 30 8.08 0.48 7.40
C VAL A 30 7.60 -0.85 6.83
N PHE A 31 7.22 -1.77 7.71
CA PHE A 31 6.43 -2.94 7.29
C PHE A 31 4.94 -2.58 7.20
N VAL A 32 4.34 -2.72 6.02
CA VAL A 32 2.91 -2.46 5.78
C VAL A 32 2.17 -3.74 5.38
N GLN A 33 0.96 -3.91 5.90
CA GLN A 33 0.09 -5.04 5.63
C GLN A 33 -1.23 -4.54 5.04
N GLU A 34 -1.88 -5.40 4.26
CA GLU A 34 -3.15 -5.11 3.58
C GLU A 34 -3.06 -4.13 2.41
N ILE A 35 -2.02 -4.27 1.57
CA ILE A 35 -1.88 -3.53 0.32
C ILE A 35 -2.56 -4.32 -0.81
N GLN A 36 -3.55 -3.73 -1.46
CA GLN A 36 -4.21 -4.26 -2.66
C GLN A 36 -3.38 -4.03 -3.92
N ASP A 37 -3.63 -4.84 -4.93
CA ASP A 37 -3.15 -4.64 -6.30
C ASP A 37 -3.66 -3.32 -6.94
N ASN A 38 -3.24 -3.07 -8.18
CA ASN A 38 -3.53 -1.84 -8.91
C ASN A 38 -5.01 -1.68 -9.29
N SER A 39 -5.80 -2.76 -9.23
CA SER A 39 -7.23 -2.81 -9.52
C SER A 39 -8.10 -2.80 -8.26
N GLY A 40 -7.50 -2.89 -7.07
CA GLY A 40 -8.22 -2.87 -5.80
C GLY A 40 -8.96 -4.19 -5.55
N ALA A 41 -10.28 -4.13 -5.36
CA ALA A 41 -11.11 -5.32 -5.12
C ALA A 41 -11.67 -5.96 -6.41
N LYS A 42 -11.21 -5.52 -7.58
CA LYS A 42 -11.73 -5.99 -8.85
C LYS A 42 -11.03 -7.28 -9.26
N ASP A 43 -11.82 -8.33 -9.42
CA ASP A 43 -11.38 -9.64 -9.91
C ASP A 43 -11.08 -9.59 -11.42
N ASP A 44 -9.87 -9.15 -11.78
CA ASP A 44 -9.43 -9.00 -13.18
C ASP A 44 -8.04 -9.59 -13.49
N GLY A 45 -7.48 -10.39 -12.57
CA GLY A 45 -6.19 -11.05 -12.72
C GLY A 45 -4.97 -10.15 -12.46
N THR A 46 -5.18 -8.90 -12.05
CA THR A 46 -4.10 -7.98 -11.70
C THR A 46 -3.52 -8.35 -10.33
N VAL A 47 -2.22 -8.63 -10.27
CA VAL A 47 -1.53 -9.02 -9.02
C VAL A 47 -0.49 -8.00 -8.55
N LEU A 48 -0.07 -7.09 -9.44
CA LEU A 48 0.87 -6.03 -9.07
C LEU A 48 0.13 -4.93 -8.34
N GLY A 49 0.67 -4.44 -7.23
CA GLY A 49 0.16 -3.23 -6.57
C GLY A 49 1.22 -2.15 -6.43
N ASN A 50 2.14 -2.08 -7.38
CA ASN A 50 3.18 -1.06 -7.46
C ASN A 50 2.58 0.34 -7.60
N LEU A 51 1.40 0.50 -8.24
CA LEU A 51 0.68 1.77 -8.30
C LEU A 51 0.19 2.18 -6.90
N THR A 52 -0.38 1.24 -6.14
CA THR A 52 -0.82 1.48 -4.76
C THR A 52 0.34 1.98 -3.90
N LEU A 53 1.49 1.28 -3.94
CA LEU A 53 2.68 1.64 -3.16
C LEU A 53 3.29 2.97 -3.62
N THR A 54 3.36 3.21 -4.94
CA THR A 54 3.82 4.49 -5.49
C THR A 54 2.95 5.65 -5.01
N ASN A 55 1.62 5.50 -5.01
CA ASN A 55 0.72 6.53 -4.52
C ASN A 55 0.91 6.80 -3.02
N LEU A 56 1.11 5.76 -2.21
CA LEU A 56 1.41 5.91 -0.78
C LEU A 56 2.72 6.66 -0.54
N ILE A 57 3.80 6.27 -1.22
CA ILE A 57 5.11 6.94 -1.09
C ILE A 57 5.03 8.41 -1.53
N ASN A 58 4.35 8.70 -2.63
CA ASN A 58 4.16 10.07 -3.10
C ASN A 58 3.37 10.91 -2.07
N ALA A 59 2.36 10.31 -1.43
CA ALA A 59 1.62 10.99 -0.37
C ALA A 59 2.49 11.24 0.88
N ILE A 60 3.34 10.29 1.27
CA ILE A 60 4.29 10.46 2.39
C ILE A 60 5.30 11.56 2.05
N ALA A 61 5.85 11.56 0.84
CA ALA A 61 6.80 12.57 0.37
C ALA A 61 6.18 13.97 0.37
N LYS A 62 4.89 14.09 0.03
CA LYS A 62 4.18 15.38 0.07
C LYS A 62 4.08 15.97 1.48
N VAL A 63 4.03 15.14 2.52
CA VAL A 63 3.92 15.58 3.92
C VAL A 63 5.31 15.79 4.55
N SER A 64 6.27 14.91 4.26
CA SER A 64 7.57 14.86 4.94
C SER A 64 8.77 15.37 4.15
N ASN A 65 8.64 15.53 2.83
CA ASN A 65 9.74 15.65 1.86
C ASN A 65 10.71 14.44 1.81
N ILE A 66 10.33 13.29 2.39
CA ILE A 66 11.08 12.04 2.34
C ILE A 66 10.44 11.08 1.34
N THR A 67 11.26 10.52 0.46
CA THR A 67 10.84 9.50 -0.51
C THR A 67 11.38 8.14 -0.08
N TYR A 68 10.47 7.23 0.21
CA TYR A 68 10.78 5.81 0.41
C TYR A 68 10.97 5.09 -0.93
N ASN A 69 11.56 3.91 -0.88
CA ASN A 69 11.40 2.92 -1.94
C ASN A 69 10.36 1.89 -1.49
N PHE A 70 10.12 0.84 -2.27
CA PHE A 70 9.37 -0.29 -1.75
C PHE A 70 9.90 -1.60 -2.29
N VAL A 71 9.66 -2.66 -1.53
CA VAL A 71 9.73 -4.03 -2.01
C VAL A 71 8.41 -4.73 -1.71
N GLU A 72 7.93 -5.45 -2.72
CA GLU A 72 6.73 -6.27 -2.66
C GLU A 72 6.98 -7.61 -3.34
N ILE A 73 6.15 -8.59 -3.02
CA ILE A 73 6.08 -9.86 -3.74
C ILE A 73 4.65 -9.96 -4.27
N ALA A 74 4.52 -10.06 -5.59
CA ALA A 74 3.22 -10.24 -6.21
C ALA A 74 2.63 -11.60 -5.79
N PRO A 75 1.39 -11.64 -5.28
CA PRO A 75 0.68 -12.86 -4.93
C PRO A 75 0.32 -13.70 -6.17
N VAL A 76 -0.17 -14.91 -5.92
CA VAL A 76 -0.86 -15.68 -6.97
C VAL A 76 -2.32 -15.24 -6.99
N ASP A 77 -2.81 -14.92 -8.19
CA ASP A 77 -4.17 -14.43 -8.38
C ASP A 77 -5.25 -15.29 -7.71
N GLY A 78 -6.07 -14.67 -6.87
CA GLY A 78 -7.18 -15.31 -6.15
C GLY A 78 -6.75 -16.36 -5.12
N LYS A 79 -5.46 -16.40 -4.72
CA LYS A 79 -4.94 -17.34 -3.71
C LYS A 79 -4.68 -16.71 -2.36
N ASP A 80 -4.53 -15.39 -2.32
CA ASP A 80 -4.31 -14.66 -1.09
C ASP A 80 -5.64 -14.11 -0.55
N GLY A 81 -5.82 -14.21 0.77
CA GLY A 81 -7.08 -13.87 1.44
C GLY A 81 -7.28 -12.37 1.62
N GLY A 82 -8.49 -11.97 2.01
CA GLY A 82 -8.84 -10.56 2.21
C GLY A 82 -10.22 -10.21 1.68
N VAL A 83 -10.32 -9.08 1.00
CA VAL A 83 -11.55 -8.67 0.28
C VAL A 83 -11.77 -9.61 -0.93
N PRO A 84 -13.02 -10.01 -1.21
CA PRO A 84 -13.32 -10.75 -2.44
C PRO A 84 -12.82 -10.02 -3.69
N GLY A 85 -12.10 -10.75 -4.56
CA GLY A 85 -11.61 -10.26 -5.84
C GLY A 85 -10.30 -9.45 -5.79
N GLY A 86 -9.81 -9.06 -4.61
CA GLY A 86 -8.55 -8.32 -4.49
C GLY A 86 -7.36 -9.22 -4.17
N ASN A 87 -6.18 -8.85 -4.67
CA ASN A 87 -4.92 -9.52 -4.37
C ASN A 87 -4.14 -8.76 -3.30
N ILE A 88 -4.39 -9.10 -2.03
CA ILE A 88 -3.77 -8.44 -0.87
C ILE A 88 -2.38 -9.00 -0.59
N ARG A 89 -1.45 -8.11 -0.22
CA ARG A 89 -0.11 -8.50 0.25
C ARG A 89 0.48 -7.61 1.34
N GLN A 90 1.66 -8.03 1.78
CA GLN A 90 2.57 -7.27 2.63
C GLN A 90 3.61 -6.56 1.76
N ALA A 91 4.13 -5.43 2.23
CA ALA A 91 5.25 -4.74 1.60
C ALA A 91 6.15 -4.08 2.64
N TYR A 92 7.36 -3.70 2.22
CA TYR A 92 8.24 -2.83 2.98
C TYR A 92 8.43 -1.53 2.22
N LEU A 93 8.39 -0.41 2.94
CA LEU A 93 8.81 0.91 2.47
C LEU A 93 10.18 1.24 3.06
#